data_AF-A0A1H8CK20-F1
#
_entry.id   AF-A0A1H8CK20-F1
#
_cell.length_a   1.000
_cell.length_b   1.000
_cell.length_c   1.000
_cell.angle_alpha   90.00
_cell.angle_beta   90.00
_cell.angle_gamma   90.00
#
_symmetry.space_group_name_H-M   'P 1'
#
loop_
_entity.id
_entity.type
_entity.pdbx_description
1 polymer ?
#
loop_
_entity_poly.entity_id
_entity_poly.type
_entity_poly.pdbx_seq_one_letter_code
_entity_poly.pdbx_strand_id
1 'polypeptide(L)' 'MIDIPNEMDYYGEHSFQMQYKDIIGEHFDWLYIDADTLKEKVGRYGYAAVEIIVQTR' A
#
# COMPACT_ATOMS: atom_id res chain seq x y z
N MET A 1 -5.48 15.60 19.22
CA MET A 1 -4.04 15.32 19.04
C MET A 1 -3.97 13.86 18.63
N ILE A 2 -3.70 13.60 17.36
CA ILE A 2 -3.55 12.22 16.88
C ILE A 2 -2.12 11.83 17.24
N ASP A 3 -2.00 10.82 18.09
CA ASP A 3 -0.73 10.24 18.50
C ASP A 3 -0.24 9.37 17.35
N ILE A 4 0.85 9.76 16.68
CA ILE A 4 1.43 8.99 15.58
C ILE A 4 2.57 8.17 16.18
N PRO A 5 2.51 6.82 16.19
CA PRO A 5 3.57 5.99 16.75
C PRO A 5 4.90 6.22 16.02
N ASN A 6 6.01 6.12 16.75
CA ASN A 6 7.39 6.35 16.28
C ASN A 6 7.93 5.31 15.30
N GLU A 7 7.12 4.33 14.89
CA GLU A 7 7.47 3.44 13.80
C GLU A 7 6.90 4.09 12.54
N MET A 8 7.77 4.80 11.81
CA MET A 8 7.51 5.15 10.40
C MET A 8 7.52 3.85 9.58
N ASP A 9 6.56 2.97 9.84
CA ASP A 9 6.04 2.08 8.82
C ASP A 9 5.61 3.00 7.68
N TYR A 10 6.09 2.70 6.49
CA TYR A 10 5.89 3.51 5.30
C TYR A 10 4.43 4.00 5.23
N TYR A 11 4.19 5.28 4.93
CA TYR A 11 2.86 5.91 4.99
C TYR A 11 1.72 5.10 4.33
N GLY A 12 2.05 4.22 3.39
CA GLY A 12 1.08 3.35 2.75
C GLY A 12 0.74 2.03 3.46
N GLU A 13 1.39 1.65 4.56
CA GLU A 13 1.07 0.45 5.34
C GLU A 13 -0.02 0.77 6.35
N HIS A 14 -1.22 0.22 6.12
CA HIS A 14 -2.39 0.45 6.95
C HIS A 14 -3.12 -0.86 7.22
N SER A 15 -3.46 -1.11 8.49
CA SER A 15 -4.35 -2.21 8.84
C SER A 15 -5.80 -1.75 8.78
N PHE A 16 -6.61 -2.42 7.95
CA PHE A 16 -8.02 -2.12 7.77
C PHE A 16 -8.89 -3.26 8.30
N GLN A 17 -10.12 -2.92 8.66
CA GLN A 17 -11.18 -3.87 8.98
C GLN A 17 -12.45 -3.47 8.24
N MET A 18 -13.10 -4.43 7.59
CA MET A 18 -14.37 -4.17 6.92
C MET A 18 -15.55 -4.58 7.80
N GLN A 19 -16.60 -3.76 7.78
CA GLN A 19 -17.89 -4.09 8.36
C GLN A 19 -18.99 -3.89 7.33
N TYR A 20 -19.86 -4.89 7.18
CA TYR A 20 -21.08 -4.79 6.40
C TYR A 20 -22.28 -5.27 7.22
N LYS A 21 -23.19 -4.35 7.53
CA LYS A 21 -24.29 -4.58 8.48
C LYS A 21 -23.72 -5.11 9.81
N ASP A 22 -24.16 -6.29 10.22
CA ASP A 22 -23.77 -6.93 11.48
C ASP A 22 -22.59 -7.91 11.31
N ILE A 23 -22.01 -8.01 10.12
CA ILE A 23 -20.86 -8.86 9.84
C ILE A 23 -19.60 -8.01 9.89
N ILE A 24 -18.70 -8.35 10.82
CA ILE A 24 -17.37 -7.75 10.96
C ILE A 24 -16.37 -8.75 10.38
N GLY A 25 -15.58 -8.29 9.41
CA GLY A 25 -14.49 -9.05 8.82
C GLY A 25 -13.23 -9.03 9.69
N GLU A 26 -12.32 -9.95 9.41
CA GLU A 26 -10.98 -9.94 10.01
C GLU A 26 -10.19 -8.70 9.58
N HIS A 27 -9.19 -8.33 10.38
CA HIS A 27 -8.23 -7.31 9.99
C HIS A 27 -7.37 -7.78 8.81
N PHE A 28 -7.01 -6.87 7.92
CA PHE A 28 -6.06 -7.12 6.85
C PHE A 28 -5.17 -5.91 6.61
N ASP A 29 -3.93 -6.16 6.25
CA ASP A 29 -2.97 -5.11 5.92
C ASP A 29 -3.10 -4.73 4.46
N TRP A 30 -3.11 -3.44 4.19
CA TRP A 30 -3.17 -2.87 2.86
C TRP A 30 -1.97 -1.96 2.65
N LEU A 31 -1.25 -2.21 1.56
CA LEU A 31 -0.06 -1.45 1.17
C LEU A 31 -0.39 -0.57 -0.03
N TYR A 32 -0.51 0.73 0.19
CA TYR A 32 -0.34 1.71 -0.88
C TYR A 32 1.16 1.87 -1.14
N ILE A 33 1.58 1.98 -2.39
CA ILE A 33 2.99 2.22 -2.76
C ILE A 33 3.03 3.00 -4.07
N ASP A 34 3.87 4.05 -4.12
CA ASP A 34 4.08 4.82 -5.36
C ASP A 34 4.99 4.07 -6.35
N ALA A 35 4.91 4.46 -7.62
CA ALA A 35 5.62 3.76 -8.70
C ALA A 35 7.14 3.80 -8.56
N ASP A 36 7.71 4.87 -8.00
CA ASP A 36 9.16 5.04 -7.86
C ASP A 36 9.70 4.18 -6.71
N THR A 37 9.02 4.19 -5.56
CA THR A 37 9.34 3.31 -4.44
C THR A 37 9.23 1.84 -4.84
N LEU A 38 8.23 1.47 -5.63
CA LEU A 38 8.09 0.10 -6.16
C LEU A 38 9.28 -0.27 -7.06
N LYS A 39 9.62 0.58 -8.04
CA LYS A 39 10.76 0.37 -8.96
C LYS A 39 12.08 0.18 -8.20
N GLU A 40 12.32 1.00 -7.17
CA GLU A 40 13.52 0.88 -6.34
C GLU A 40 13.56 -0.46 -5.58
N LYS A 41 12.46 -0.84 -4.92
CA LYS A 41 12.38 -2.07 -4.14
C LYS A 41 12.58 -3.30 -5.02
N VAL A 42 11.88 -3.40 -6.16
CA VAL A 42 11.95 -4.56 -7.04
C VAL A 42 13.32 -4.70 -7.72
N GLY A 43 13.99 -3.58 -8.02
CA GLY A 43 15.34 -3.55 -8.58
C GLY A 43 16.37 -4.21 -7.67
N ARG A 44 16.22 -4.08 -6.35
CA ARG A 44 17.08 -4.76 -5.36
C ARG A 44 16.92 -6.28 -5.36
N TYR A 45 15.79 -6.78 -5.85
CA TYR A 45 15.48 -8.22 -5.95
C TYR A 45 15.67 -8.77 -7.37
N GLY A 46 16.21 -7.98 -8.31
CA GLY A 46 16.44 -8.41 -9.70
C GLY A 46 15.20 -8.39 -10.59
N TYR A 47 14.12 -7.76 -10.16
CA TYR A 47 12.89 -7.58 -10.93
C TYR A 47 12.83 -6.17 -11.55
N ALA A 48 12.07 -6.02 -12.64
CA ALA A 48 11.81 -4.73 -13.27
C ALA A 48 10.32 -4.37 -13.15
N ALA A 49 10.02 -3.15 -12.68
CA ALA A 49 8.68 -2.58 -12.70
C ALA A 49 8.53 -1.63 -13.89
N VAL A 50 7.42 -1.77 -14.63
CA VAL A 50 7.07 -0.94 -15.79
C VAL A 50 5.72 -0.30 -15.53
N GLU A 51 5.64 0.99 -15.81
CA GLU A 51 4.40 1.76 -15.70
C GLU A 51 3.65 1.72 -17.03
N ILE A 52 2.34 1.43 -16.97
CA ILE A 52 1.48 1.36 -18.15
C ILE A 52 0.60 2.61 -18.17
N ILE A 53 0.86 3.51 -19.10
CA ILE A 53 0.03 4.70 -19.34
C ILE A 53 -0.94 4.36 -20.47
N VAL A 54 -2.21 4.15 -20.13
CA VAL A 54 -3.27 4.00 -21.14
C VAL A 54 -3.61 5.38 -21.67
N GLN A 55 -3.26 5.66 -22.92
CA GLN A 55 -3.78 6.83 -23.63
C GLN A 55 -5.14 6.48 -24.24
N THR A 56 -6.20 7.04 -23.68
CA THR A 56 -7.54 7.01 -24.30
C THR A 56 -7.55 7.99 -25.47
N ARG A 57 -7.95 7.51 -26.65
CA ARG A 57 -8.12 8.34 -27.86
C ARG A 57 -9.35 9.24 -27.77
#